data_AF-A0A1B6VI64-F1
#
_entry.id   AF-A0A1B6VI64-F1
#
_cell.length_a   1.000
_cell.length_b   1.000
_cell.length_c   1.000
_cell.angle_alpha   90.00
_cell.angle_beta   90.00
_cell.angle_gamma   90.00
#
_symmetry.space_group_name_H-M   'P 1'
#
loop_
_entity.id
_entity.type
_entity.pdbx_description
1 polymer ?
#
loop_
_entity_poly.entity_id
_entity_poly.type
_entity_poly.pdbx_seq_one_letter_code
_entity_poly.pdbx_strand_id
1 'polypeptide(L)'
;MKKAKLLSVVALLALSACEVPTLQQRKVLDSMVGKSEVDVIRQFGVPTKDYQAEGHSFLAYIDNQTQYSGGGGWGWGGWGGG
;
A
#
# COMPACT_ATOMS: atom_id res chain seq x y z
N MET A 1 19.66 -28.34 17.15
CA MET A 1 19.22 -27.06 17.75
C MET A 1 19.42 -25.82 16.84
N LYS A 2 20.48 -25.73 16.02
CA LYS A 2 20.73 -24.55 15.15
C LYS A 2 19.64 -24.29 14.09
N LYS A 3 19.07 -25.35 13.51
CA LYS A 3 18.01 -25.26 12.47
C LYS A 3 16.68 -24.69 12.99
N ALA A 4 16.32 -24.98 14.23
CA ALA A 4 15.09 -24.49 14.85
C ALA A 4 15.12 -22.96 15.09
N LYS A 5 16.29 -22.43 15.49
CA LYS A 5 16.47 -20.97 15.60
C LYS A 5 16.40 -20.27 14.24
N LEU A 6 16.95 -20.90 13.20
CA LEU A 6 16.93 -20.36 11.84
C LEU A 6 15.49 -20.29 11.27
N LEU A 7 14.68 -21.32 11.51
CA LEU A 7 13.27 -21.33 11.14
C LEU A 7 12.45 -20.24 11.86
N SER A 8 12.74 -19.99 13.13
CA SER A 8 12.07 -18.91 13.89
C SER A 8 12.40 -17.52 13.34
N VAL A 9 13.64 -17.28 12.90
CA VAL A 9 14.04 -15.99 12.31
C VAL A 9 13.38 -15.77 10.94
N VAL A 10 13.31 -16.82 10.12
CA VAL A 10 12.63 -16.75 8.81
C VAL A 10 11.13 -16.49 8.99
N ALA A 11 10.49 -17.14 9.96
CA ALA A 11 9.09 -16.90 10.29
C ALA A 11 8.84 -15.45 10.72
N LEU A 12 9.71 -14.87 11.56
CA LEU A 12 9.61 -13.46 11.98
C LEU A 12 9.77 -12.47 10.82
N LEU A 13 10.67 -12.76 9.87
CA LEU A 13 10.85 -11.91 8.69
C LEU A 13 9.64 -11.95 7.75
N ALA A 14 9.01 -13.11 7.59
CA ALA A 14 7.79 -13.24 6.78
C ALA A 14 6.61 -12.40 7.31
N LEU A 15 6.52 -12.18 8.63
CA LEU A 15 5.50 -11.31 9.22
C LEU A 15 5.75 -9.82 8.99
N SER A 16 6.97 -9.40 8.63
CA SER A 16 7.28 -7.99 8.36
C SER A 16 6.92 -7.52 6.94
N ALA A 17 6.38 -8.39 6.09
CA ALA A 17 5.96 -8.06 4.72
C ALA A 17 4.56 -7.41 4.63
N CYS A 18 3.97 -6.95 5.74
CA CYS A 18 2.76 -6.14 5.66
C CYS A 18 3.07 -4.85 4.90
N GLU A 19 2.40 -4.66 3.78
CA GLU A 19 2.50 -3.46 2.95
C GLU A 19 1.93 -2.26 3.72
N VAL A 20 2.82 -1.42 4.24
CA VAL A 20 2.46 -0.20 4.98
C VAL A 20 2.49 0.98 4.01
N PRO A 21 1.50 1.90 4.06
CA PRO A 21 1.54 3.12 3.26
C PRO A 21 2.86 3.87 3.45
N THR A 22 3.39 4.44 2.36
CA THR A 22 4.65 5.18 2.42
C THR A 22 4.52 6.39 3.36
N LEU A 23 5.61 6.75 4.05
CA LEU A 23 5.62 7.92 4.95
C LEU A 23 5.28 9.22 4.20
N GLN A 24 5.64 9.29 2.91
CA GLN A 24 5.33 10.40 2.03
C GLN A 24 3.82 10.52 1.77
N GLN A 25 3.15 9.41 1.42
CA GLN A 25 1.69 9.39 1.24
C GLN A 25 0.98 9.86 2.50
N ARG A 26 1.40 9.37 3.67
CA ARG A 26 0.80 9.77 4.94
C ARG A 26 0.91 11.28 5.19
N LYS A 27 2.09 11.87 4.99
CA LYS A 27 2.28 13.32 5.15
C LYS A 27 1.41 14.15 4.21
N VAL A 28 1.24 13.70 2.96
CA VAL A 28 0.38 14.38 1.99
C VAL A 28 -1.07 14.32 2.44
N LEU A 29 -1.56 13.15 2.86
CA LEU A 29 -2.92 13.01 3.39
C LEU A 29 -3.15 13.84 4.66
N ASP A 30 -2.19 13.83 5.59
CA ASP A 30 -2.27 14.61 6.83
C ASP A 30 -2.31 16.13 6.56
N SER A 31 -1.64 16.60 5.48
CA SER A 31 -1.63 18.02 5.10
C SER A 31 -2.99 18.53 4.60
N MET A 32 -3.92 17.62 4.29
CA MET A 32 -5.25 17.94 3.77
C MET A 32 -6.29 18.08 4.88
N VAL A 33 -5.95 17.73 6.12
CA VAL A 33 -6.84 17.90 7.28
C VAL A 33 -7.16 19.39 7.46
N GLY A 34 -8.45 19.72 7.51
CA GLY A 34 -8.94 21.10 7.63
C GLY A 34 -8.99 21.90 6.31
N LYS A 35 -8.61 21.30 5.18
CA LYS A 35 -8.83 21.88 3.85
C LYS A 35 -10.27 21.66 3.38
N SER A 36 -10.73 22.52 2.48
CA SER A 36 -12.06 22.34 1.86
C SER A 36 -12.04 21.18 0.86
N GLU A 37 -13.21 20.58 0.61
CA GLU A 37 -13.35 19.53 -0.40
C GLU A 37 -12.86 19.98 -1.79
N VAL A 38 -13.10 21.25 -2.15
CA VAL A 38 -12.63 21.84 -3.42
C VAL A 38 -11.11 21.85 -3.50
N ASP A 39 -10.42 22.14 -2.39
CA ASP A 39 -8.95 22.10 -2.34
C ASP A 39 -8.42 20.67 -2.48
N VAL A 40 -9.14 19.68 -1.92
CA VAL A 40 -8.83 18.25 -2.09
C VAL A 40 -8.94 17.85 -3.56
N ILE A 41 -10.02 18.22 -4.23
CA ILE A 41 -10.24 17.93 -5.66
C ILE A 41 -9.19 18.62 -6.53
N ARG A 42 -8.78 19.86 -6.20
CA ARG A 42 -7.71 20.56 -6.92
C ARG A 42 -6.36 19.86 -6.80
N GLN A 43 -6.08 19.28 -5.63
CA GLN A 43 -4.80 18.64 -5.34
C GLN A 43 -4.70 17.23 -5.93
N PHE A 44 -5.77 16.42 -5.82
CA PHE A 44 -5.76 15.01 -6.24
C PHE A 44 -6.52 14.72 -7.54
N GLY A 45 -7.25 15.70 -8.08
CA GLY A 45 -8.09 15.54 -9.26
C GLY A 45 -9.50 15.05 -8.93
N VAL A 46 -10.20 14.56 -9.95
CA VAL A 46 -11.57 14.05 -9.81
C VAL A 46 -11.55 12.69 -9.10
N PRO A 47 -12.34 12.48 -8.03
CA PRO A 47 -12.38 11.22 -7.31
C PRO A 47 -12.92 10.09 -8.19
N THR A 48 -12.49 8.85 -7.90
CA THR A 48 -13.02 7.66 -8.58
C THR A 48 -14.46 7.39 -8.19
N LYS A 49 -14.79 7.64 -6.91
CA LYS A 49 -16.15 7.52 -6.36
C LYS A 49 -16.34 8.55 -5.26
N ASP A 50 -17.56 9.05 -5.13
CA ASP A 50 -18.03 9.80 -3.99
C ASP A 50 -19.23 9.08 -3.35
N TYR A 51 -19.33 9.14 -2.03
CA TYR A 51 -20.47 8.57 -1.30
C TYR A 51 -20.66 9.25 0.05
N GLN A 52 -21.87 9.13 0.62
CA GLN A 52 -22.16 9.58 1.97
C GLN A 52 -22.32 8.39 2.91
N ALA A 53 -21.70 8.49 4.09
CA ALA A 53 -21.87 7.52 5.17
C ALA A 53 -21.79 8.25 6.52
N GLU A 54 -22.61 7.85 7.50
CA GLU A 54 -22.54 8.41 8.86
C GLU A 54 -22.65 9.96 8.91
N GLY A 55 -23.34 10.58 7.95
CA GLY A 55 -23.45 12.05 7.85
C GLY A 55 -22.20 12.76 7.30
N HIS A 56 -21.24 12.01 6.76
CA HIS A 56 -20.03 12.53 6.13
C HIS A 56 -20.00 12.21 4.63
N SER A 57 -19.50 13.15 3.84
CA SER A 57 -19.15 12.93 2.43
C SER A 57 -17.73 12.40 2.31
N PHE A 58 -17.55 11.35 1.51
CA PHE A 58 -16.27 10.71 1.27
C PHE A 58 -15.90 10.82 -0.21
N LEU A 59 -14.65 11.24 -0.46
CA LEU A 59 -14.03 11.18 -1.78
C LEU A 59 -13.06 10.00 -1.80
N ALA A 60 -13.29 9.02 -2.67
CA ALA A 60 -12.46 7.83 -2.80
C ALA A 60 -11.60 7.90 -4.06
N TYR A 61 -10.29 7.79 -3.87
CA TYR A 61 -9.29 7.70 -4.93
C TYR A 61 -8.71 6.28 -4.91
N ILE A 62 -8.75 5.60 -6.05
CA ILE A 62 -8.14 4.28 -6.21
C ILE A 62 -6.80 4.46 -6.91
N ASP A 63 -5.71 4.31 -6.17
CA ASP A 63 -4.37 4.19 -6.77
C ASP A 63 -4.13 2.72 -7.10
N ASN A 64 -4.32 2.35 -8.38
CA ASN A 64 -3.97 1.02 -8.88
C ASN A 64 -2.45 0.94 -9.05
N GLN A 65 -1.74 0.81 -7.92
CA GLN A 65 -0.37 0.33 -7.94
C GLN A 65 -0.45 -1.14 -8.34
N THR A 66 -0.26 -1.42 -9.64
CA THR A 66 0.05 -2.78 -10.08
C THR A 66 1.41 -3.11 -9.50
N GLN A 67 1.46 -3.49 -8.22
CA GLN A 67 2.66 -4.03 -7.62
C GLN A 67 2.90 -5.38 -8.30
N TYR A 68 3.65 -5.33 -9.41
CA TYR A 68 4.58 -6.40 -9.67
C TYR A 68 5.52 -6.41 -8.47
N SER A 69 5.16 -7.21 -7.46
CA SER A 69 6.14 -7.87 -6.64
C SER A 69 7.05 -8.59 -7.64
N GLY A 70 8.11 -7.89 -8.06
CA GLY A 70 9.20 -8.49 -8.79
C GLY A 70 9.77 -9.51 -7.83
N GLY A 71 9.24 -10.74 -7.93
CA GLY A 71 9.69 -11.89 -7.16
C GLY A 71 11.21 -11.86 -7.21
N GLY A 72 11.81 -11.61 -6.06
CA GLY A 72 13.21 -11.26 -5.94
C GLY A 72 14.06 -12.23 -6.75
N GLY A 73 14.90 -11.66 -7.62
CA GLY A 73 15.90 -12.41 -8.35
C GLY A 73 16.77 -13.21 -7.37
N TRP A 74 16.44 -14.49 -7.24
CA TRP A 74 17.36 -15.53 -6.80
C TRP A 74 17.45 -16.49 -7.97
N GLY A 75 18.44 -16.26 -8.81
CA GLY A 75 18.76 -17.11 -9.95
C GLY A 75 19.11 -18.51 -9.46
N TRP A 76 18.14 -19.42 -9.52
CA TRP A 76 18.33 -20.85 -9.67
C TRP A 76 17.36 -21.29 -10.75
N GLY A 77 17.92 -21.75 -11.87
CA GLY A 77 17.20 -21.94 -13.12
C GLY A 77 16.04 -22.92 -13.02
N GLY A 78 15.03 -22.62 -13.84
CA GLY A 78 14.12 -23.62 -14.37
C GLY A 78 12.66 -23.50 -13.91
N TRP A 79 11.79 -23.54 -14.93
CA TRP A 79 10.38 -23.92 -14.93
C TRP A 79 9.30 -22.82 -14.76
N GLY A 80 8.58 -22.62 -15.88
CA GLY A 80 7.22 -22.06 -16.00
C GLY A 80 7.20 -20.72 -16.73
N GLY A 81 6.86 -20.58 -18.02
CA GLY A 81 5.96 -21.37 -18.87
C GLY A 81 4.67 -20.57 -19.10
N GLY A 82 4.66 -19.72 -20.13
CA GLY A 82 3.52 -18.87 -20.53
C GLY A 82 3.97 -17.61 -21.24
#